data_AF-A0A1D1VVU9-F1
#
_entry.id   AF-A0A1D1VVU9-F1
#
_cell.length_a   1.000
_cell.length_b   1.000
_cell.length_c   1.000
_cell.angle_alpha   90.00
_cell.angle_beta   90.00
_cell.angle_gamma   90.00
#
_symmetry.space_group_name_H-M   'P 1'
#
loop_
_entity.id
_entity.type
_entity.pdbx_description
1 polymer ?
#
loop_
_entity_poly.entity_id
_entity_poly.type
_entity_poly.pdbx_seq_one_letter_code
_entity_poly.pdbx_strand_id
1 'polypeptide(L)'
;MYRVLRRMGFRYRNRSTKYLFGDPSLKVRRIRYIRAVRRFRQKNALIAFLDETWLNENYQFRKSWIELDKGKSTGTAEILCKDCGQSHPSGSGKRLVIFDVVTDRGFVPGCGLIWEASKHTGDYHENFNYQNYEKFMKEVVVPRLKEFARLHGYDTVVIVLDNASYHSRLMPQFRRPKRVKKEIQQWLTDHRIEFGARELVAEL
;
A
#
# COMPACT_ATOMS: atom_id res chain seq x y z
N MET A 1 -17.33 -27.27 -24.34
CA MET A 1 -17.21 -27.11 -22.86
C MET A 1 -18.05 -25.96 -22.28
N TYR A 2 -17.90 -24.71 -22.72
CA TYR A 2 -18.65 -23.53 -22.19
C TYR A 2 -20.18 -23.69 -22.13
N ARG A 3 -20.80 -24.20 -23.20
CA ARG A 3 -22.25 -24.40 -23.30
C ARG A 3 -22.76 -25.48 -22.34
N VAL A 4 -21.93 -26.48 -22.04
CA VAL A 4 -22.25 -27.60 -21.15
C VAL A 4 -22.30 -27.10 -19.70
N LEU A 5 -21.27 -26.38 -19.26
CA LEU A 5 -21.21 -25.78 -17.91
C LEU A 5 -22.37 -24.81 -17.65
N ARG A 6 -22.74 -23.99 -18.64
CA ARG A 6 -23.92 -23.10 -18.51
C ARG A 6 -25.24 -23.86 -18.37
N ARG A 7 -25.39 -25.02 -19.02
CA ARG A 7 -26.59 -25.87 -18.94
C ARG A 7 -26.66 -26.60 -17.59
N MET A 8 -25.52 -26.92 -16.99
CA MET A 8 -25.38 -27.48 -15.64
C MET A 8 -25.55 -26.43 -14.53
N GLY A 9 -25.97 -25.19 -14.83
CA GLY A 9 -26.20 -24.16 -13.82
C GLY A 9 -24.98 -23.31 -13.43
N PHE A 10 -23.79 -23.61 -13.96
CA PHE A 10 -22.59 -22.82 -13.67
C PHE A 10 -22.56 -21.48 -14.42
N ARG A 11 -21.96 -20.48 -13.79
CA ARG A 11 -21.67 -19.17 -14.40
C ARG A 11 -20.21 -18.77 -14.16
N TYR A 12 -19.59 -18.20 -15.18
CA TYR A 12 -18.25 -17.63 -15.07
C TYR A 12 -18.34 -16.20 -14.51
N ARG A 13 -17.92 -15.99 -13.25
CA ARG A 13 -18.06 -14.71 -12.54
C ARG A 13 -16.83 -14.41 -11.68
N ASN A 14 -16.69 -13.13 -11.31
CA ASN A 14 -15.70 -12.71 -10.31
C ASN A 14 -16.09 -13.29 -8.93
N ARG A 15 -15.10 -13.80 -8.19
CA ARG A 15 -15.28 -14.31 -6.83
C ARG A 15 -15.37 -13.21 -5.74
N SER A 16 -15.09 -11.95 -6.07
CA SER A 16 -15.16 -10.84 -5.12
C SER A 16 -15.82 -9.59 -5.69
N THR A 17 -16.62 -8.95 -4.84
CA THR A 17 -17.20 -7.61 -5.03
C THR A 17 -16.90 -6.79 -3.78
N LYS A 18 -15.66 -6.33 -3.64
CA LYS A 18 -15.36 -5.25 -2.70
C LYS A 18 -15.59 -3.92 -3.41
N TYR A 19 -16.58 -3.18 -2.94
CA TYR A 19 -16.80 -1.80 -3.35
C TYR A 19 -16.01 -0.91 -2.39
N LEU A 20 -15.15 -0.04 -2.93
CA LEU A 20 -14.57 1.06 -2.17
C LEU A 20 -15.64 2.14 -2.07
N PHE A 21 -16.27 2.27 -0.91
CA PHE A 21 -17.15 3.40 -0.63
C PHE A 21 -16.28 4.67 -0.52
N GLY A 22 -16.53 5.64 -1.38
CA GLY A 22 -15.79 6.89 -1.40
C GLY A 22 -16.28 7.84 -0.31
N ASP A 23 -15.60 7.87 0.83
CA ASP A 23 -15.77 8.94 1.83
C ASP A 23 -15.46 10.31 1.18
N PRO A 24 -16.37 11.30 1.25
CA PRO A 24 -16.14 12.65 0.73
C PRO A 24 -14.85 13.31 1.23
N SER A 25 -14.41 13.02 2.46
CA SER A 25 -13.14 13.52 3.02
C SER A 25 -11.92 13.05 2.22
N LEU A 26 -11.99 11.86 1.60
CA LEU A 26 -10.95 11.33 0.72
C LEU A 26 -10.85 12.13 -0.59
N LYS A 27 -11.94 12.74 -1.07
CA LYS A 27 -11.90 13.57 -2.29
C LYS A 27 -11.00 14.79 -2.09
N VAL A 28 -11.13 15.48 -0.96
CA VAL A 28 -10.30 16.66 -0.63
C VAL A 28 -8.84 16.26 -0.49
N ARG A 29 -8.54 15.18 0.23
CA ARG A 29 -7.17 14.65 0.37
C ARG A 29 -6.56 14.28 -0.98
N ARG A 30 -7.32 13.62 -1.87
CA ARG A 30 -6.87 13.29 -3.23
C ARG A 30 -6.61 14.54 -4.06
N ILE A 31 -7.45 15.57 -3.97
CA ILE A 31 -7.22 16.85 -4.66
C ILE A 31 -5.92 17.51 -4.16
N ARG A 32 -5.68 17.55 -2.84
CA ARG A 32 -4.44 18.09 -2.25
C ARG A 32 -3.22 17.33 -2.74
N TYR A 33 -3.27 15.99 -2.70
CA TYR A 33 -2.22 15.11 -3.21
C TYR A 33 -1.92 15.37 -4.70
N ILE A 34 -2.94 15.40 -5.56
CA ILE A 34 -2.77 15.63 -7.00
C ILE A 34 -2.14 17.01 -7.26
N ARG A 35 -2.58 18.05 -6.53
CA ARG A 35 -1.99 19.40 -6.63
C ARG A 35 -0.53 19.41 -6.20
N ALA A 36 -0.18 18.74 -5.11
CA ALA A 36 1.19 18.63 -4.63
C ALA A 36 2.10 17.91 -5.65
N VAL A 37 1.69 16.74 -6.14
CA VAL A 37 2.42 15.99 -7.17
C VAL A 37 2.63 16.84 -8.43
N ARG A 38 1.61 17.57 -8.90
CA ARG A 38 1.75 18.47 -10.05
C ARG A 38 2.77 19.57 -9.79
N ARG A 39 2.74 20.20 -8.61
CA ARG A 39 3.70 21.25 -8.22
C ARG A 39 5.13 20.72 -8.20
N PHE A 40 5.35 19.53 -7.67
CA PHE A 40 6.68 18.92 -7.64
C PHE A 40 7.19 18.54 -9.02
N ARG A 41 6.33 18.05 -9.91
CA ARG A 41 6.69 17.82 -11.33
C ARG A 41 7.13 19.11 -12.01
N GLN A 42 6.42 20.22 -11.79
CA GLN A 42 6.79 21.54 -12.33
C GLN A 42 8.14 22.04 -11.82
N LYS A 43 8.55 21.62 -10.62
CA LYS A 43 9.85 21.95 -10.01
C LYS A 43 10.97 20.98 -10.41
N ASN A 44 10.76 20.14 -11.42
CA ASN A 44 11.71 19.10 -11.83
C ASN A 44 12.16 18.20 -10.66
N ALA A 45 11.22 17.77 -9.83
CA ALA A 45 11.49 16.80 -8.77
C ALA A 45 11.26 15.36 -9.26
N LEU A 46 12.15 14.45 -8.87
CA LEU A 46 11.95 13.01 -9.04
C LEU A 46 10.88 12.55 -8.04
N ILE A 47 9.78 12.01 -8.56
CA ILE A 47 8.72 11.46 -7.70
C ILE A 47 8.89 9.95 -7.64
N ALA A 48 9.21 9.45 -6.46
CA ALA A 48 9.40 8.04 -6.16
C ALA A 48 8.19 7.51 -5.39
N PHE A 49 7.65 6.38 -5.84
CA PHE A 49 6.56 5.66 -5.21
C PHE A 49 7.11 4.39 -4.56
N LEU A 50 6.75 4.19 -3.30
CA LEU A 50 7.19 3.06 -2.49
C LEU A 50 5.92 2.32 -2.08
N ASP A 51 5.92 1.01 -2.23
CA ASP A 51 4.77 0.19 -1.84
C ASP A 51 5.23 -1.24 -1.52
N GLU A 52 4.50 -1.89 -0.63
CA GLU A 52 4.60 -3.31 -0.38
C GLU A 52 3.47 -4.07 -1.08
N THR A 53 3.81 -5.16 -1.77
CA THR A 53 2.83 -6.11 -2.29
C THR A 53 3.12 -7.52 -1.80
N TRP A 54 2.13 -8.39 -1.91
CA TRP A 54 2.24 -9.77 -1.48
C TRP A 54 1.83 -10.75 -2.57
N LEU A 55 2.58 -11.84 -2.66
CA LEU A 55 2.24 -13.03 -3.41
C LEU A 55 1.98 -14.16 -2.42
N ASN A 56 0.73 -14.62 -2.36
CA ASN A 56 0.33 -15.78 -1.59
C ASN A 56 0.59 -17.06 -2.40
N GLU A 57 1.07 -18.09 -1.73
CA GLU A 57 1.25 -19.44 -2.30
C GLU A 57 -0.04 -19.98 -2.92
N ASN A 58 -1.18 -19.68 -2.30
CA ASN A 58 -2.49 -20.17 -2.73
C ASN A 58 -3.28 -19.16 -3.59
N TYR A 59 -2.62 -18.25 -4.32
CA TYR A 59 -3.33 -17.32 -5.23
C TYR A 59 -4.15 -18.10 -6.26
N GLN A 60 -5.45 -17.82 -6.32
CA GLN A 60 -6.36 -18.42 -7.30
C GLN A 60 -6.85 -17.38 -8.30
N PHE A 61 -7.27 -17.84 -9.47
CA PHE A 61 -7.86 -16.98 -10.49
C PHE A 61 -9.09 -16.23 -9.95
N ARG A 62 -9.13 -14.92 -10.19
CA ARG A 62 -10.21 -14.02 -9.74
C ARG A 62 -11.59 -14.41 -10.29
N LYS A 63 -11.62 -14.98 -11.49
CA LYS A 63 -12.81 -15.53 -12.12
C LYS A 63 -12.76 -17.04 -12.06
N SER A 64 -13.87 -17.65 -11.67
CA SER A 64 -14.06 -19.10 -11.80
C SER A 64 -15.47 -19.39 -12.29
N TRP A 65 -15.69 -20.63 -12.70
CA TRP A 65 -17.03 -21.19 -12.77
C TRP A 65 -17.55 -21.35 -11.35
N ILE A 66 -18.76 -20.85 -11.09
CA ILE A 66 -19.43 -20.92 -9.79
C ILE A 66 -20.80 -21.54 -10.06
N GLU A 67 -21.15 -22.56 -9.28
CA GLU A 67 -22.48 -23.15 -9.28
C GLU A 67 -23.45 -22.20 -8.59
N LEU A 68 -24.54 -21.86 -9.24
CA LEU A 68 -25.57 -21.00 -8.67
C LEU A 68 -26.73 -21.89 -8.21
N ASP A 69 -26.58 -22.63 -7.11
CA ASP A 69 -27.69 -23.42 -6.62
C ASP A 69 -28.53 -22.72 -5.54
N LYS A 70 -29.83 -22.99 -5.67
CA LYS A 70 -30.97 -22.25 -5.13
C LYS A 70 -31.10 -22.45 -3.61
N GLY A 71 -31.17 -21.36 -2.84
CA GLY A 71 -31.72 -21.38 -1.47
C GLY A 71 -30.77 -21.04 -0.31
N LYS A 72 -29.50 -20.72 -0.54
CA LYS A 72 -28.60 -20.28 0.55
C LYS A 72 -27.80 -19.04 0.18
N SER A 73 -28.51 -17.91 0.03
CA SER A 73 -27.90 -16.59 -0.05
C SER A 73 -27.84 -15.96 1.34
N THR A 74 -26.98 -16.48 2.20
CA THR A 74 -26.40 -15.71 3.30
C THR A 74 -24.91 -15.61 3.02
N GLY A 75 -24.38 -14.40 3.09
CA GLY A 75 -23.02 -14.06 2.70
C GLY A 75 -21.97 -14.99 3.28
N THR A 76 -20.86 -15.09 2.56
CA THR A 76 -19.79 -16.11 2.68
C THR A 76 -20.21 -17.48 2.16
N ALA A 77 -20.52 -17.55 0.86
CA ALA A 77 -20.47 -18.83 0.16
C ALA A 77 -19.03 -19.34 0.22
N GLU A 78 -18.77 -20.26 1.16
CA GLU A 78 -17.72 -21.25 1.01
C GLU A 78 -17.85 -21.79 -0.41
N ILE A 79 -16.86 -21.49 -1.26
CA ILE A 79 -16.77 -22.04 -2.60
C ILE A 79 -16.30 -23.48 -2.44
N LEU A 80 -17.15 -24.31 -1.84
CA LEU A 80 -16.98 -25.75 -1.79
C LEU A 80 -17.68 -26.31 -3.01
N CYS A 81 -16.99 -26.25 -4.14
CA CYS A 81 -17.26 -27.21 -5.18
C CYS A 81 -16.61 -28.54 -4.74
N LYS A 82 -17.35 -29.31 -3.92
CA LYS A 82 -16.90 -30.61 -3.39
C LYS A 82 -16.53 -31.60 -4.50
N ASP A 83 -17.10 -31.43 -5.70
CA ASP A 83 -17.04 -32.42 -6.78
C ASP A 83 -16.18 -32.01 -8.00
N CYS A 84 -15.56 -30.82 -8.04
CA CYS A 84 -14.74 -30.42 -9.21
C CYS A 84 -13.26 -30.83 -9.13
N GLY A 85 -12.86 -31.61 -8.12
CA GLY A 85 -11.48 -32.11 -8.01
C GLY A 85 -10.40 -31.02 -7.88
N GLN A 86 -10.78 -29.77 -7.65
CA GLN A 86 -9.85 -28.69 -7.34
C GLN A 86 -9.63 -28.66 -5.83
N SER A 87 -8.41 -28.97 -5.39
CA SER A 87 -8.00 -28.64 -4.03
C SER A 87 -8.09 -27.12 -3.88
N HIS A 88 -9.03 -26.65 -3.08
CA HIS A 88 -8.97 -25.29 -2.56
C HIS A 88 -8.08 -25.36 -1.32
N PRO A 89 -6.86 -24.79 -1.36
CA PRO A 89 -6.03 -24.76 -0.18
C PRO A 89 -6.79 -24.01 0.93
N SER A 90 -6.82 -24.57 2.13
CA SER A 90 -7.40 -23.89 3.28
C SER A 90 -6.49 -22.71 3.68
N GLY A 91 -6.97 -21.49 3.49
CA GLY A 91 -6.24 -20.26 3.82
C GLY A 91 -5.21 -19.81 2.77
N SER A 92 -4.59 -18.65 3.02
CA SER A 92 -3.68 -18.01 2.04
C SER A 92 -2.35 -18.73 1.79
N GLY A 93 -1.96 -19.71 2.62
CA GLY A 93 -0.63 -20.33 2.54
C GLY A 93 0.49 -19.38 2.98
N LYS A 94 1.73 -19.68 2.62
CA LYS A 94 2.87 -18.77 2.80
C LYS A 94 2.69 -17.50 1.97
N ARG A 95 3.29 -16.40 2.43
CA ARG A 95 3.26 -15.12 1.70
C ARG A 95 4.68 -14.68 1.39
N LEU A 96 4.96 -14.40 0.13
CA LEU A 96 6.13 -13.66 -0.28
C LEU A 96 5.77 -12.18 -0.29
N VAL A 97 6.49 -11.37 0.47
CA VAL A 97 6.33 -9.91 0.47
C VAL A 97 7.41 -9.33 -0.44
N ILE A 98 6.99 -8.35 -1.25
CA ILE A 98 7.81 -7.67 -2.23
C ILE A 98 7.67 -6.18 -1.96
N PHE A 99 8.79 -5.51 -1.68
CA PHE A 99 8.90 -4.07 -1.59
C PHE A 99 9.77 -3.58 -2.74
N ASP A 100 9.39 -2.48 -3.37
CA ASP A 100 10.27 -1.81 -4.33
C ASP A 100 9.96 -0.30 -4.43
N VAL A 101 10.84 0.40 -5.13
CA VAL A 101 10.76 1.84 -5.36
C VAL A 101 10.71 2.10 -6.85
N VAL A 102 9.64 2.73 -7.30
CA VAL A 102 9.39 3.01 -8.72
C VAL A 102 9.24 4.51 -8.98
N THR A 103 9.79 4.96 -10.10
CA THR A 103 9.73 6.34 -10.58
C THR A 103 9.16 6.39 -12.00
N ASP A 104 9.02 7.57 -12.59
CA ASP A 104 8.72 7.72 -14.02
C ASP A 104 9.86 7.25 -14.94
N ARG A 105 11.05 7.00 -14.39
CA ARG A 105 12.21 6.40 -15.08
C ARG A 105 12.33 4.89 -14.87
N GLY A 106 11.39 4.28 -14.15
CA GLY A 106 11.39 2.87 -13.82
C GLY A 106 11.80 2.59 -12.37
N PHE A 107 12.15 1.33 -12.10
CA PHE A 107 12.58 0.87 -10.77
C PHE A 107 13.95 1.44 -10.41
N VAL A 108 14.12 1.79 -9.14
CA VAL A 108 15.40 2.27 -8.62
C VAL A 108 16.28 1.07 -8.29
N PRO A 109 17.43 0.87 -8.97
CA PRO A 109 18.24 -0.32 -8.81
C PRO A 109 18.71 -0.52 -7.37
N GLY A 110 18.55 -1.75 -6.87
CA GLY A 110 19.00 -2.14 -5.53
C GLY A 110 18.12 -1.65 -4.37
N CYS A 111 16.94 -1.11 -4.65
CA CYS A 111 15.92 -0.80 -3.64
C CYS A 111 14.89 -1.92 -3.44
N GLY A 112 14.84 -2.90 -4.33
CA GLY A 112 13.93 -4.04 -4.23
C GLY A 112 14.30 -4.98 -3.08
N LEU A 113 13.30 -5.41 -2.32
CA LEU A 113 13.43 -6.36 -1.22
C LEU A 113 12.32 -7.41 -1.30
N ILE A 114 12.70 -8.69 -1.21
CA ILE A 114 11.77 -9.82 -1.27
C ILE A 114 12.03 -10.72 -0.08
N TRP A 115 10.99 -11.09 0.68
CA TRP A 115 11.12 -12.00 1.82
C TRP A 115 9.87 -12.85 2.02
N GLU A 116 10.03 -14.03 2.62
CA GLU A 116 8.91 -14.90 3.00
C GLU A 116 8.38 -14.48 4.38
N ALA A 117 7.11 -14.10 4.44
CA ALA A 117 6.38 -13.96 5.69
C ALA A 117 5.86 -15.35 6.13
N SER A 118 6.54 -15.94 7.12
CA SER A 118 6.13 -17.21 7.73
C SER A 118 5.15 -16.99 8.89
N LYS A 119 4.23 -17.95 9.11
CA LYS A 119 3.29 -17.96 10.25
C LYS A 119 3.86 -18.61 11.53
N HIS A 120 5.03 -19.27 11.44
CA HIS A 120 5.54 -20.15 12.50
C HIS A 120 6.46 -19.44 13.51
N THR A 121 6.96 -18.26 13.18
CA THR A 121 7.29 -17.25 14.18
C THR A 121 6.06 -16.35 14.29
N GLY A 122 5.66 -15.90 15.47
CA GLY A 122 4.42 -15.15 15.73
C GLY A 122 4.36 -13.76 15.08
N ASP A 123 5.10 -13.56 13.98
CA ASP A 123 5.62 -12.28 13.57
C ASP A 123 5.51 -11.98 12.09
N TYR A 124 4.25 -11.98 11.68
CA TYR A 124 3.83 -11.10 10.61
C TYR A 124 4.29 -9.64 10.82
N HIS A 125 4.54 -9.22 12.08
CA HIS A 125 4.93 -7.85 12.45
C HIS A 125 6.41 -7.64 12.83
N GLU A 126 7.18 -8.61 13.33
CA GLU A 126 8.61 -8.39 13.64
C GLU A 126 9.48 -8.32 12.38
N ASN A 127 9.18 -9.06 11.32
CA ASN A 127 10.05 -9.09 10.14
C ASN A 127 10.11 -7.75 9.40
N PHE A 128 9.01 -6.98 9.41
CA PHE A 128 8.95 -5.64 8.81
C PHE A 128 8.25 -4.65 9.73
N ASN A 129 8.83 -4.47 10.92
CA ASN A 129 8.44 -3.42 11.87
C ASN A 129 9.01 -2.05 11.47
N TYR A 130 8.65 -1.02 12.24
CA TYR A 130 9.13 0.34 11.99
C TYR A 130 10.66 0.45 12.06
N GLN A 131 11.34 -0.36 12.89
CA GLN A 131 12.79 -0.32 13.03
C GLN A 131 13.48 -0.80 11.77
N ASN A 132 13.05 -1.95 11.24
CA ASN A 132 13.58 -2.53 10.01
C ASN A 132 13.28 -1.61 8.81
N TYR A 133 12.06 -1.09 8.74
CA TYR A 133 11.69 -0.12 7.71
C TYR A 133 12.55 1.14 7.77
N GLU A 134 12.71 1.76 8.96
CA GLU A 134 13.52 2.96 9.14
C GLU A 134 14.99 2.71 8.78
N LYS A 135 15.54 1.57 9.20
CA LYS A 135 16.92 1.17 8.86
C LYS A 135 17.09 0.99 7.35
N PHE A 136 16.19 0.23 6.71
CA PHE A 136 16.21 0.00 5.27
C PHE A 136 16.08 1.30 4.47
N MET A 137 15.20 2.19 4.91
CA MET A 137 15.03 3.51 4.30
C MET A 137 16.31 4.34 4.38
N LYS A 138 16.96 4.37 5.55
CA LYS A 138 18.19 5.17 5.78
C LYS A 138 19.41 4.60 5.06
N GLU A 139 19.61 3.29 5.10
CA GLU A 139 20.84 2.64 4.63
C GLU A 139 20.78 2.27 3.15
N VAL A 140 19.59 1.98 2.61
CA VAL A 140 19.42 1.46 1.24
C VAL A 140 18.67 2.45 0.37
N VAL A 141 17.41 2.75 0.70
CA VAL A 141 16.48 3.44 -0.21
C VAL A 141 16.88 4.89 -0.45
N VAL A 142 17.08 5.68 0.62
CA VAL A 142 17.39 7.12 0.50
C VAL A 142 18.72 7.36 -0.22
N PRO A 143 19.84 6.67 0.10
CA PRO A 143 21.09 6.83 -0.64
C PRO A 143 20.95 6.51 -2.13
N ARG A 144 20.26 5.41 -2.47
CA ARG A 144 20.06 4.99 -3.89
C ARG A 144 19.16 5.95 -4.63
N LEU A 145 18.10 6.44 -3.99
CA LEU A 145 17.22 7.45 -4.58
C LEU A 145 17.96 8.75 -4.88
N LYS A 146 18.83 9.21 -3.96
CA LYS A 146 19.64 10.41 -4.18
C LYS A 146 20.58 10.23 -5.37
N GLU A 147 21.27 9.09 -5.44
CA GLU A 147 22.17 8.81 -6.55
C GLU A 147 21.42 8.66 -7.87
N PHE A 148 20.30 7.93 -7.87
CA PHE A 148 19.44 7.78 -9.04
C PHE A 148 18.90 9.13 -9.53
N ALA A 149 18.45 9.99 -8.63
CA ALA A 149 18.01 11.35 -8.94
C ALA A 149 19.13 12.17 -9.58
N ARG A 150 20.32 12.16 -9.00
CA ARG A 150 21.51 12.85 -9.52
C ARG A 150 21.85 12.38 -10.93
N LEU A 151 21.88 11.06 -11.15
CA LEU A 151 22.19 10.46 -12.46
C LEU A 151 21.16 10.82 -13.55
N HIS A 152 19.91 11.08 -13.15
CA HIS A 152 18.84 11.45 -14.07
C HIS A 152 18.52 12.96 -14.10
N GLY A 153 19.36 13.80 -13.50
CA GLY A 153 19.24 15.26 -13.58
C GLY A 153 18.15 15.87 -12.71
N TYR A 154 17.85 15.28 -11.55
CA TYR A 154 16.89 15.80 -10.58
C TYR A 154 17.59 16.31 -9.31
N ASP A 155 17.27 17.53 -8.91
CA ASP A 155 17.83 18.17 -7.69
C ASP A 155 17.01 17.88 -6.43
N THR A 156 15.78 17.39 -6.60
CA THR A 156 14.83 17.14 -5.52
C THR A 156 14.20 15.77 -5.69
N VAL A 157 14.11 15.01 -4.59
CA VAL A 157 13.39 13.75 -4.53
C VAL A 157 12.16 13.91 -3.64
N VAL A 158 11.02 13.45 -4.13
CA VAL A 158 9.77 13.38 -3.38
C VAL A 158 9.37 11.92 -3.25
N ILE A 159 9.26 11.47 -2.01
CA ILE A 159 8.84 10.11 -1.65
C ILE A 159 7.33 10.12 -1.42
N VAL A 160 6.62 9.27 -2.13
CA VAL A 160 5.19 9.02 -1.97
C VAL A 160 5.02 7.61 -1.38
N LEU A 161 4.43 7.55 -0.21
CA LEU A 161 4.11 6.34 0.53
C LEU A 161 2.62 6.32 0.90
N ASP A 162 2.10 5.13 1.19
CA ASP A 162 0.78 4.99 1.80
C ASP A 162 0.84 5.40 3.30
N ASN A 163 -0.26 5.21 4.03
CA ASN A 163 -0.31 5.55 5.46
C ASN A 163 -0.34 4.29 6.34
N ALA A 164 0.48 3.29 6.02
CA ALA A 164 0.67 2.12 6.88
C ALA A 164 1.29 2.52 8.22
N SER A 165 0.87 1.85 9.30
CA SER A 165 1.25 2.22 10.67
C SER A 165 2.74 2.10 10.95
N TYR A 166 3.47 1.24 10.24
CA TYR A 166 4.92 1.05 10.42
C TYR A 166 5.77 2.07 9.65
N HIS A 167 5.20 2.84 8.72
CA HIS A 167 5.93 3.89 8.01
C HIS A 167 6.23 5.11 8.88
N SER A 168 5.52 5.26 9.98
CA SER A 168 5.63 6.42 10.87
C SER A 168 5.73 5.96 12.31
N ARG A 169 6.59 6.62 13.10
CA ARG A 169 6.64 6.46 14.55
C ARG A 169 6.69 7.81 15.22
N LEU A 170 6.12 7.89 16.42
CA LEU A 170 6.34 9.05 17.26
C LEU A 170 7.79 9.08 17.72
N MET A 171 8.42 10.24 17.62
CA MET A 171 9.74 10.43 18.19
C MET A 171 9.61 10.40 19.72
N PRO A 172 10.56 9.80 20.48
CA PRO A 172 10.47 9.75 21.94
C PRO A 172 10.31 11.12 22.60
N GLN A 173 10.92 12.15 22.02
CA GLN A 173 10.82 13.54 22.46
C GLN A 173 9.53 14.26 22.01
N PHE A 174 8.72 13.64 21.15
CA PHE A 174 7.49 14.25 20.66
C PHE A 174 6.46 14.28 21.78
N ARG A 175 6.21 15.48 22.30
CA ARG A 175 5.04 15.74 23.14
C ARG A 175 3.95 16.22 22.22
N ARG A 176 2.82 15.49 22.19
CA ARG A 176 1.64 15.91 21.45
C ARG A 176 1.29 17.33 21.91
N PRO A 177 1.39 18.35 21.04
CA PRO A 177 0.98 19.69 21.40
C PRO A 177 -0.47 19.62 21.87
N LYS A 178 -0.88 20.51 22.79
CA LYS A 178 -2.31 20.72 22.96
C LYS A 178 -2.83 21.16 21.58
N ARG A 179 -4.12 20.96 21.26
CA ARG A 179 -4.68 21.28 19.92
C ARG A 179 -4.68 22.79 19.60
N VAL A 180 -3.72 23.55 20.12
CA VAL A 180 -3.42 24.94 19.90
C VAL A 180 -2.59 25.03 18.61
N LYS A 181 -3.20 25.57 17.55
CA LYS A 181 -2.58 25.74 16.24
C LYS A 181 -1.18 26.35 16.30
N LYS A 182 -1.00 27.36 17.15
CA LYS A 182 0.27 28.08 17.32
C LYS A 182 1.39 27.17 17.84
N GLU A 183 1.11 26.26 18.76
CA GLU A 183 2.10 25.31 19.28
C GLU A 183 2.55 24.32 18.19
N ILE A 184 1.60 23.85 17.36
CA ILE A 184 1.89 22.97 16.22
C ILE A 184 2.76 23.71 15.19
N GLN A 185 2.39 24.94 14.83
CA GLN A 185 3.16 25.77 13.90
C GLN A 185 4.57 26.08 14.42
N GLN A 186 4.71 26.37 15.71
CA GLN A 186 6.02 26.58 16.33
C GLN A 186 6.86 25.31 16.25
N TRP A 187 6.31 24.16 16.62
CA TRP A 187 7.01 22.88 16.54
C TRP A 187 7.48 22.57 15.11
N LEU A 188 6.62 22.78 14.10
CA LEU A 188 6.97 22.61 12.69
C LEU A 188 8.11 23.56 12.27
N THR A 189 8.06 24.82 12.72
CA THR A 189 9.10 25.83 12.46
C THR A 189 10.44 25.42 13.07
N ASP A 190 10.44 24.99 14.34
CA ASP A 190 11.65 24.57 15.06
C ASP A 190 12.34 23.37 14.39
N HIS A 191 11.56 22.51 13.72
CA HIS A 191 12.03 21.34 12.98
C HIS A 191 12.22 21.61 11.48
N ARG A 192 12.11 22.87 11.03
CA ARG A 192 12.27 23.29 9.63
C ARG A 192 11.31 22.59 8.66
N ILE A 193 10.10 22.32 9.10
CA ILE A 193 9.02 21.74 8.30
C ILE A 193 8.14 22.89 7.77
N GLU A 194 8.04 23.00 6.45
CA GLU A 194 7.21 24.03 5.80
C GLU A 194 5.71 23.74 5.98
N PHE A 195 4.92 24.78 6.27
CA PHE A 195 3.47 24.71 6.32
C PHE A 195 2.83 25.99 5.77
N GLY A 196 1.57 25.89 5.33
CA GLY A 196 0.82 27.04 4.83
C GLY A 196 0.25 27.88 5.96
N ALA A 197 0.36 29.22 5.88
CA ALA A 197 -0.20 30.13 6.90
C ALA A 197 -1.71 29.93 7.15
N ARG A 198 -2.45 29.49 6.13
CA ARG A 198 -3.90 29.26 6.17
C ARG A 198 -4.31 27.80 6.43
N GLU A 199 -3.36 26.88 6.59
CA GLU A 199 -3.67 25.47 6.84
C GLU A 199 -4.35 25.31 8.21
N LEU A 200 -5.39 24.49 8.28
CA LEU A 200 -6.11 24.15 9.51
C LEU A 200 -5.27 23.24 10.40
N VAL A 201 -5.63 23.09 11.69
CA VAL A 201 -4.96 22.15 12.61
C VAL A 201 -4.97 20.71 12.08
N ALA A 202 -5.96 20.33 11.26
CA ALA A 202 -6.03 19.02 10.62
C ALA A 202 -5.16 18.92 9.34
N GLU A 203 -4.62 20.04 8.87
CA GLU A 203 -3.80 20.16 7.65
C GLU A 203 -2.32 20.43 7.93
N LEU A 204 -2.02 20.95 9.14
CA LEU A 204 -0.71 21.05 9.79
C LEU A 204 -0.27 19.70 10.35
#